data_AF-A0A3M2RQU3-F1
#
_entry.id   AF-A0A3M2RQU3-F1
#
_cell.length_a   1.000
_cell.length_b   1.000
_cell.length_c   1.000
_cell.angle_alpha   90.00
_cell.angle_beta   90.00
_cell.angle_gamma   90.00
#
_symmetry.space_group_name_H-M   'P 1'
#
loop_
_entity.id
_entity.type
_entity.pdbx_description
1 polymer ?
#
loop_
_entity_poly.entity_id
_entity_poly.type
_entity_poly.pdbx_seq_one_letter_code
_entity_poly.pdbx_strand_id
1 'polypeptide(L)' 'MVVSLPEMDRLNFHKDEAKQKIAMTMAGKAAEIIKYGEEGVSNGPAGDIQQASALARAM' A
#
# COMPACT_ATOMS: atom_id res chain seq x y z
N MET A 1 -14.38 -33.86 -14.03
CA MET A 1 -13.46 -32.98 -13.29
C MET A 1 -14.35 -31.97 -12.56
N VAL A 2 -14.54 -32.13 -11.25
CA VAL A 2 -15.46 -31.27 -10.48
C VAL A 2 -14.69 -29.99 -10.18
N VAL A 3 -15.07 -28.89 -10.84
CA VAL A 3 -14.48 -27.58 -10.56
C VAL A 3 -15.18 -27.05 -9.31
N SER A 4 -14.45 -27.03 -8.20
CA SER A 4 -14.87 -26.34 -6.98
C SER A 4 -15.11 -24.87 -7.34
N LEU A 5 -16.29 -24.35 -7.01
CA LEU A 5 -16.59 -22.92 -7.09
C LEU A 5 -15.47 -22.16 -6.35
N PRO A 6 -14.83 -21.14 -6.95
CA PRO A 6 -13.75 -20.41 -6.28
C PRO A 6 -14.27 -19.87 -4.95
N GLU A 7 -13.72 -20.40 -3.85
CA GLU A 7 -14.30 -20.24 -2.50
C GLU A 7 -14.21 -18.81 -1.97
N MET A 8 -13.44 -17.93 -2.60
CA MET A 8 -13.52 -16.51 -2.34
C MET A 8 -13.05 -15.80 -3.60
N ASP A 9 -13.85 -14.84 -4.03
CA ASP A 9 -13.46 -13.76 -4.92
C ASP A 9 -12.37 -12.91 -4.24
N ARG A 10 -11.16 -13.48 -4.01
CA ARG A 10 -9.99 -12.80 -3.41
C ARG A 10 -9.32 -11.83 -4.38
N LEU A 11 -9.93 -11.55 -5.54
CA LEU A 11 -9.46 -10.62 -6.55
C LEU A 11 -9.93 -9.18 -6.28
N ASN A 12 -11.01 -9.01 -5.51
CA ASN A 12 -11.51 -7.71 -5.12
C ASN A 12 -10.95 -7.34 -3.74
N PHE A 13 -9.90 -6.52 -3.72
CA PHE A 13 -9.50 -5.85 -2.48
C PHE A 13 -10.68 -5.03 -1.98
N HIS A 14 -11.11 -5.27 -0.75
CA HIS A 14 -12.07 -4.35 -0.13
C HIS A 14 -11.40 -2.99 0.00
N LYS A 15 -12.17 -1.92 -0.23
CA LYS A 15 -11.67 -0.54 -0.17
C LYS A 15 -10.91 -0.25 1.12
N ASP A 16 -11.30 -0.88 2.22
CA ASP A 16 -10.65 -0.73 3.53
C ASP A 16 -9.32 -1.47 3.64
N GLU A 17 -9.18 -2.65 3.04
CA GLU A 17 -7.90 -3.37 2.98
C GLU A 17 -6.87 -2.64 2.11
N ALA A 18 -7.31 -2.08 0.98
CA ALA A 18 -6.43 -1.34 0.10
C ALA A 18 -6.00 0.01 0.73
N LYS A 19 -6.89 0.68 1.48
CA LYS A 19 -6.49 1.82 2.34
C LYS A 19 -5.46 1.44 3.38
N GLN A 20 -5.65 0.31 4.07
CA GLN A 20 -4.69 -0.16 5.08
C GLN A 20 -3.32 -0.45 4.46
N LYS A 21 -3.28 -1.08 3.27
CA LYS A 21 -2.05 -1.33 2.54
C LYS A 21 -1.33 -0.04 2.12
N ILE A 22 -2.06 0.95 1.62
CA ILE A 22 -1.51 2.28 1.29
C ILE A 22 -0.95 2.96 2.54
N ALA A 23 -1.69 2.93 3.65
CA ALA A 23 -1.25 3.51 4.90
C ALA A 23 0.06 2.85 5.40
N MET A 24 0.15 1.52 5.32
CA MET A 24 1.33 0.75 5.70
C MET A 24 2.54 1.07 4.81
N THR A 25 2.37 1.17 3.49
CA THR A 25 3.47 1.51 2.57
C THR A 25 3.95 2.95 2.78
N MET A 26 3.06 3.88 3.11
CA MET A 26 3.41 5.28 3.38
C MET A 26 3.97 5.51 4.79
N ALA A 27 3.77 4.57 5.73
CA ALA A 27 4.17 4.72 7.13
C ALA A 27 5.68 4.86 7.31
N GLY A 28 6.50 4.21 6.48
CA GLY A 28 7.97 4.32 6.55
C GLY A 28 8.45 5.76 6.34
N LYS A 29 7.95 6.42 5.29
CA LYS A 29 8.24 7.84 5.02
C LYS A 29 7.71 8.76 6.12
N ALA A 30 6.50 8.48 6.63
CA ALA A 30 5.93 9.26 7.72
C ALA A 30 6.78 9.15 9.00
N ALA A 31 7.28 7.96 9.33
CA ALA A 31 8.17 7.75 10.47
C ALA A 31 9.51 8.48 10.31
N GLU A 32 10.06 8.53 9.09
CA GLU A 32 11.28 9.30 8.81
C GLU A 32 11.06 10.80 9.00
N ILE A 33 9.96 11.36 8.49
CA ILE A 33 9.61 12.79 8.70
C ILE A 33 9.50 13.11 10.19
N ILE A 34 8.82 12.25 10.95
CA ILE A 34 8.62 12.45 12.39
C ILE A 34 9.95 12.37 13.15
N LYS A 35 10.85 11.47 12.75
CA LYS A 35 12.10 11.22 13.47
C LYS A 35 13.24 12.18 13.07
N TYR A 36 13.36 12.49 11.78
CA TYR A 36 14.50 13.22 11.22
C TYR A 36 14.14 14.61 10.69
N GLY A 37 12.85 14.98 10.66
CA GLY A 37 12.38 16.23 10.08
C GLY A 37 12.24 16.18 8.56
N GLU A 38 11.50 17.13 7.99
CA GLU A 38 11.22 17.19 6.53
C GLU A 38 12.49 17.32 5.67
N GLU A 39 13.52 17.96 6.22
CA GLU A 39 14.83 18.16 5.58
C GLU A 39 15.70 16.88 5.54
N GLY A 40 15.42 15.92 6.44
CA GLY A 40 16.14 14.64 6.53
C GLY A 40 15.52 13.52 5.72
N VAL A 41 14.44 13.80 4.97
CA VAL A 41 13.72 12.79 4.21
C VAL A 41 14.55 12.34 3.03
N SER A 42 14.89 11.05 3.01
CA SER A 42 15.63 10.46 1.90
C SER A 42 14.68 10.10 0.74
N ASN A 43 15.22 9.95 -0.47
CA ASN A 43 14.47 9.39 -1.61
C ASN A 43 14.31 7.85 -1.52
N GLY A 44 14.73 7.22 -0.42
CA GLY A 44 14.62 5.78 -0.19
C GLY A 44 13.21 5.17 -0.35
N PRO A 45 12.13 5.82 0.12
CA PRO A 45 10.77 5.30 0.00
C PRO A 45 10.11 5.56 -1.36
N ALA A 46 10.85 5.99 -2.39
CA ALA A 46 10.27 6.26 -3.72
C ALA A 46 9.55 5.03 -4.32
N GLY A 47 10.08 3.82 -4.08
CA GLY A 47 9.45 2.57 -4.51
C GLY A 47 8.12 2.29 -3.82
N ASP A 48 8.04 2.56 -2.51
CA ASP A 48 6.81 2.39 -1.74
C ASP A 48 5.74 3.39 -2.15
N ILE A 49 6.13 4.64 -2.46
CA ILE A 49 5.22 5.67 -2.99
C ILE A 49 4.65 5.25 -4.34
N GLN A 50 5.48 4.69 -5.23
CA GLN A 50 5.04 4.21 -6.54
C GLN A 50 4.04 3.06 -6.41
N GLN A 51 4.31 2.08 -5.53
CA GLN A 51 3.39 0.97 -5.27
C GLN A 51 2.08 1.46 -4.63
N ALA A 52 2.16 2.34 -3.64
CA ALA A 52 1.00 2.93 -3.00
C ALA A 52 0.14 3.72 -4.00
N SER A 53 0.76 4.48 -4.90
CA SER A 53 0.07 5.24 -5.94
C SER A 53 -0.58 4.35 -6.99
N ALA A 54 0.08 3.26 -7.39
CA ALA A 54 -0.49 2.27 -8.30
C ALA A 54 -1.70 1.57 -7.67
N LEU A 55 -1.59 1.20 -6.39
CA LEU A 55 -2.68 0.60 -5.63
C LEU A 55 -3.85 1.57 -5.48
N ALA A 56 -3.59 2.84 -5.14
CA ALA A 56 -4.62 3.87 -5.00
C ALA A 56 -5.38 4.16 -6.31
N ARG A 57 -4.72 4.04 -7.47
CA ARG A 57 -5.34 4.22 -8.79
C ARG A 57 -6.15 2.99 -9.24
N ALA A 58 -5.85 1.82 -8.70
CA ALA A 58 -6.53 0.56 -9.02
C ALA A 58 -7.74 0.27 -8.10
N MET A 59 -7.94 1.08 -7.05
CA MET A 59 -9.10 1.07 -6.15
C MET A 59 -10.26 1.91 -6.69
#